data_AF-A0A1X7TGL5-F1
#
_entry.id   AF-A0A1X7TGL5-F1
#
_cell.length_a   1.000
_cell.length_b   1.000
_cell.length_c   1.000
_cell.angle_alpha   90.00
_cell.angle_beta   90.00
_cell.angle_gamma   90.00
#
_symmetry.space_group_name_H-M   'P 1'
#
loop_
_entity.id
_entity.type
_entity.pdbx_description
1 polymer ?
#
loop_
_entity_poly.entity_id
_entity_poly.type
_entity_poly.pdbx_seq_one_letter_code
_entity_poly.pdbx_strand_id
1 'polypeptide(L)'
;MYVNWLSMLRAGLIALEFYTPETKKWRQAHMQARDVILRVLMDSDTPVFNIESVTGSDGKPDLLIRFDRNKLETIAKPIIGEFLNKLQIYKSTADVSSGQLLYNKYSTVTDDHLMLRDIVMARKMPRRLFVQPHTSIDTDGSVVLNEFDSSFEGIISSFLARYPNYDTELESLWRNDQHFWKQK
;
A
#
# COMPACT_ATOMS: atom_id res chain seq x y z
N MET A 1 14.01 -3.14 14.98
CA MET A 1 12.69 -3.04 15.65
C MET A 1 12.03 -1.67 15.48
N TYR A 2 12.53 -0.58 16.08
CA TYR A 2 11.85 0.74 16.02
C TYR A 2 11.47 1.24 14.62
N VAL A 3 12.41 1.20 13.66
CA VAL A 3 12.14 1.67 12.28
C VAL A 3 11.02 0.89 11.61
N ASN A 4 10.87 -0.40 11.89
CA ASN A 4 9.77 -1.21 11.36
C ASN A 4 8.41 -0.68 11.84
N TRP A 5 8.29 -0.40 13.14
CA TRP A 5 7.08 0.18 13.73
C TRP A 5 6.79 1.58 13.19
N LEU A 6 7.79 2.47 13.19
CA LEU A 6 7.63 3.82 12.62
C LEU A 6 7.24 3.78 11.14
N SER A 7 7.84 2.87 10.35
CA SER A 7 7.48 2.65 8.95
C SER A 7 6.05 2.15 8.79
N MET A 8 5.56 1.28 9.70
CA MET A 8 4.17 0.81 9.69
C MET A 8 3.20 1.96 9.97
N LEU A 9 3.47 2.79 10.98
CA LEU A 9 2.65 3.96 11.31
C LEU A 9 2.59 4.95 10.13
N ARG A 10 3.75 5.27 9.54
CA ARG A 10 3.83 6.12 8.35
C ARG A 10 3.06 5.52 7.17
N ALA A 11 3.19 4.22 6.94
CA ALA A 11 2.50 3.53 5.86
C ALA A 11 0.98 3.46 6.08
N GLY A 12 0.53 3.40 7.33
CA GLY A 12 -0.89 3.51 7.70
C GLY A 12 -1.45 4.90 7.43
N LEU A 13 -0.69 5.96 7.70
CA LEU A 13 -1.14 7.32 7.38
C LEU A 13 -1.24 7.55 5.86
N ILE A 14 -0.20 7.15 5.11
CA ILE A 14 -0.16 7.28 3.65
C ILE A 14 -1.22 6.38 2.98
N ALA A 15 -1.70 5.35 3.68
CA ALA A 15 -2.74 4.47 3.17
C ALA A 15 -4.04 5.20 2.81
N LEU A 16 -4.34 6.34 3.43
CA LEU A 16 -5.50 7.17 3.10
C LEU A 16 -5.57 7.59 1.63
N GLU A 17 -4.43 7.62 0.91
CA GLU A 17 -4.38 7.80 -0.55
C GLU A 17 -5.29 6.78 -1.28
N PHE A 18 -5.34 5.55 -0.77
CA PHE A 18 -6.04 4.41 -1.36
C PHE A 18 -7.51 4.31 -0.93
N TYR A 19 -7.99 5.25 -0.13
CA TYR A 19 -9.41 5.37 0.20
C TYR A 19 -10.12 6.28 -0.83
N THR A 20 -11.31 5.87 -1.26
CA THR A 20 -12.22 6.64 -2.12
C THR A 20 -13.38 7.16 -1.26
N PRO A 21 -13.39 8.45 -0.87
CA PRO A 21 -14.44 9.00 -0.01
C PRO A 21 -15.86 8.85 -0.60
N GLU A 22 -16.00 9.03 -1.91
CA GLU A 22 -17.29 9.06 -2.61
C GLU A 22 -18.00 7.70 -2.56
N THR A 23 -17.23 6.62 -2.60
CA THR A 23 -17.75 5.24 -2.56
C THR A 23 -17.56 4.56 -1.22
N LYS A 24 -16.86 5.22 -0.28
CA LYS A 24 -16.42 4.68 1.02
C LYS A 24 -15.65 3.36 0.90
N LYS A 25 -14.86 3.20 -0.17
CA LYS A 25 -14.12 1.97 -0.47
C LYS A 25 -12.62 2.16 -0.41
N TRP A 26 -11.97 1.18 0.19
CA TRP A 26 -10.52 0.98 0.08
C TRP A 26 -10.19 0.30 -1.25
N ARG A 27 -9.23 0.85 -2.00
CA ARG A 27 -8.80 0.35 -3.32
C ARG A 27 -7.63 -0.63 -3.24
N GLN A 28 -7.01 -0.81 -2.07
CA GLN A 28 -5.85 -1.68 -1.88
C GLN A 28 -5.86 -2.30 -0.48
N ALA A 29 -5.93 -3.63 -0.40
CA ALA A 29 -6.13 -4.38 0.85
C ALA A 29 -5.01 -4.20 1.89
N HIS A 30 -3.75 -4.16 1.45
CA HIS A 30 -2.59 -3.96 2.32
C HIS A 30 -2.55 -2.54 2.90
N MET A 31 -2.96 -1.52 2.14
CA MET A 31 -3.04 -0.14 2.60
C MET A 31 -4.15 -0.01 3.64
N GLN A 32 -5.33 -0.60 3.39
CA GLN A 32 -6.37 -0.71 4.41
C GLN A 32 -5.87 -1.41 5.68
N ALA A 33 -5.14 -2.51 5.55
CA ALA A 33 -4.60 -3.22 6.72
C ALA A 33 -3.58 -2.38 7.51
N ARG A 34 -2.73 -1.61 6.83
CA ARG A 34 -1.78 -0.68 7.47
C ARG A 34 -2.49 0.44 8.22
N ASP A 35 -3.54 1.00 7.62
CA ASP A 35 -4.39 1.99 8.28
C ASP A 35 -5.10 1.37 9.50
N VAL A 36 -5.65 0.17 9.38
CA VAL A 36 -6.24 -0.55 10.53
C VAL A 36 -5.25 -0.72 11.67
N ILE A 37 -3.99 -1.12 11.39
CA ILE A 37 -2.96 -1.24 12.43
C ILE A 37 -2.66 0.11 13.09
N LEU A 38 -2.56 1.19 12.30
CA LEU A 38 -2.42 2.54 12.81
C LEU A 38 -3.59 2.90 13.74
N ARG A 39 -4.83 2.65 13.30
CA ARG A 39 -6.07 2.97 14.02
C ARG A 39 -6.22 2.16 15.31
N VAL A 40 -5.80 0.89 15.33
CA VAL A 40 -5.75 0.07 16.55
C VAL A 40 -4.86 0.71 17.62
N LEU A 41 -3.72 1.29 17.22
CA LEU A 41 -2.81 1.97 18.16
C LEU A 41 -3.30 3.37 18.54
N MET A 42 -4.07 4.05 17.68
CA MET A 42 -4.74 5.32 18.01
C MET A 42 -5.85 5.15 19.05
N ASP A 43 -6.53 4.01 19.05
CA ASP A 43 -7.65 3.69 19.97
C ASP A 43 -7.18 3.32 21.39
N SER A 44 -5.88 3.47 21.69
CA SER A 44 -5.31 3.18 23.00
C SER A 44 -5.49 4.33 23.97
N ASP A 45 -5.90 4.02 25.21
CA ASP A 45 -5.96 4.99 26.32
C ASP A 45 -4.59 5.61 26.66
N THR A 46 -3.50 4.91 26.33
CA THR A 46 -2.13 5.41 26.52
C THR A 46 -1.51 5.69 25.16
N PRO A 47 -1.44 6.96 24.71
CA PRO A 47 -0.87 7.30 23.42
C PRO A 47 0.59 6.83 23.28
N VAL A 48 0.85 6.04 22.23
CA VAL A 48 2.19 5.55 21.88
C VAL A 48 2.84 6.36 20.76
N PHE A 49 2.05 7.05 19.94
CA PHE A 49 2.49 8.02 18.95
C PHE A 49 1.50 9.18 18.85
N ASN A 50 1.91 10.26 18.17
CA ASN A 50 1.02 11.33 17.75
C ASN A 50 1.19 11.62 16.24
N ILE A 51 0.18 12.27 15.66
CA ILE A 51 0.24 12.86 14.32
C ILE A 51 -0.05 14.34 14.48
N GLU A 52 0.91 15.17 14.11
CA GLU A 52 0.85 16.62 14.22
C GLU A 52 0.74 17.23 12.82
N SER A 53 -0.18 18.18 12.65
CA SER A 53 -0.16 19.05 11.47
C SER A 53 0.96 20.05 11.61
N VAL A 54 1.82 20.13 10.59
CA VAL A 54 2.97 21.04 10.54
C VAL A 54 3.01 21.76 9.19
N THR A 55 3.88 22.75 9.07
CA THR A 55 4.16 23.41 7.78
C THR A 55 5.45 22.85 7.22
N GLY A 56 5.40 22.34 5.99
CA GLY A 56 6.58 21.84 5.27
C GLY A 56 7.56 22.97 4.95
N SER A 57 8.78 22.59 4.57
CA SER A 57 9.82 23.56 4.16
C SER A 57 9.44 24.39 2.92
N ASP A 58 8.45 23.93 2.16
CA ASP A 58 7.85 24.61 1.02
C ASP A 58 6.69 25.57 1.40
N GLY A 59 6.43 25.76 2.69
CA GLY A 59 5.36 26.61 3.21
C GLY A 59 3.96 26.01 3.12
N LYS A 60 3.81 24.76 2.69
CA LYS A 60 2.50 24.09 2.52
C LYS A 60 2.16 23.20 3.73
N PRO A 61 0.89 22.81 3.94
CA PRO A 61 0.51 21.85 5.00
C PRO A 61 1.26 20.51 4.87
N ASP A 62 1.67 19.93 6.00
CA ASP A 62 2.36 18.64 6.09
C ASP A 62 2.00 17.93 7.41
N LEU A 63 2.44 16.69 7.58
CA LEU A 63 2.16 15.86 8.75
C LEU A 63 3.45 15.28 9.36
N LEU A 64 3.56 15.35 10.68
CA LEU A 64 4.66 14.76 11.44
C LEU A 64 4.14 13.63 12.35
N ILE A 65 4.73 12.44 12.24
CA ILE A 65 4.47 11.33 13.16
C ILE A 65 5.59 11.26 14.19
N ARG A 66 5.26 11.37 15.48
CA ARG A 66 6.22 11.12 16.58
C ARG A 66 5.85 9.84 17.30
N PHE A 67 6.73 8.85 17.26
CA PHE A 67 6.55 7.56 17.93
C PHE A 67 7.52 7.42 19.10
N ASP A 68 6.99 7.16 20.29
CA ASP A 68 7.76 6.95 21.50
C ASP A 68 8.34 5.53 21.54
N ARG A 69 9.66 5.44 21.36
CA ARG A 69 10.39 4.17 21.38
C ARG A 69 10.22 3.42 22.69
N ASN A 70 10.11 4.12 23.82
CA ASN A 70 10.10 3.50 25.14
C ASN A 70 8.77 2.80 25.43
N LYS A 71 7.70 3.15 24.70
CA LYS A 71 6.38 2.53 24.81
C LYS A 71 6.17 1.35 23.86
N LEU A 72 7.16 1.03 23.01
CA LEU A 72 7.03 -0.02 22.00
C LEU A 72 6.75 -1.39 22.63
N GLU A 73 7.64 -1.85 23.52
CA GLU A 73 7.56 -3.20 24.09
C GLU A 73 6.45 -3.32 25.14
N THR A 74 6.22 -2.28 25.91
CA THR A 74 5.33 -2.32 27.08
C THR A 74 3.89 -1.94 26.78
N ILE A 75 3.63 -1.14 25.73
CA ILE A 75 2.29 -0.64 25.39
C ILE A 75 1.89 -1.08 23.98
N ALA A 76 2.64 -0.67 22.95
CA ALA A 76 2.24 -0.88 21.56
C ALA A 76 2.17 -2.37 21.18
N LYS A 77 3.15 -3.17 21.60
CA LYS A 77 3.22 -4.61 21.31
C LYS A 77 2.08 -5.41 21.96
N PRO A 78 1.77 -5.26 23.27
CA PRO A 78 0.59 -5.89 23.86
C PRO A 78 -0.72 -5.57 23.13
N ILE A 79 -0.94 -4.29 22.77
CA ILE A 79 -2.16 -3.86 22.05
C ILE A 79 -2.31 -4.58 20.71
N ILE A 80 -1.23 -4.63 19.91
CA ILE A 80 -1.24 -5.38 18.65
C ILE A 80 -1.41 -6.88 18.90
N GLY A 81 -0.83 -7.42 19.97
CA GLY A 81 -1.01 -8.82 20.36
C GLY A 81 -2.48 -9.18 20.63
N GLU A 82 -3.21 -8.35 21.37
CA GLU A 82 -4.64 -8.54 21.62
C GLU A 82 -5.47 -8.46 20.33
N PHE A 83 -5.17 -7.49 19.48
CA PHE A 83 -5.81 -7.35 18.18
C PHE A 83 -5.60 -8.58 17.29
N LEU A 84 -4.36 -9.07 17.20
CA LEU A 84 -4.01 -10.27 16.44
C LEU A 84 -4.71 -11.53 16.97
N ASN A 85 -4.83 -11.65 18.30
CA ASN A 85 -5.55 -12.77 18.92
C ASN A 85 -7.02 -12.78 18.47
N LYS A 86 -7.71 -11.63 18.56
CA LYS A 86 -9.10 -11.51 18.09
C LYS A 86 -9.25 -11.81 16.60
N LEU A 87 -8.36 -11.26 15.76
CA LEU A 87 -8.34 -11.57 14.32
C LEU A 87 -8.21 -13.08 14.06
N GLN A 88 -7.31 -13.75 14.77
CA GLN A 88 -7.07 -15.17 14.58
C GLN A 88 -8.25 -16.01 15.05
N ILE A 89 -8.87 -15.69 16.20
CA ILE A 89 -10.08 -16.36 16.70
C ILE A 89 -11.18 -16.30 15.65
N TYR A 90 -11.57 -15.10 15.21
CA TYR A 90 -12.68 -14.93 14.26
C TYR A 90 -12.40 -15.58 12.91
N LYS A 91 -11.15 -15.52 12.44
CA LYS A 91 -10.71 -16.23 11.22
C LYS A 91 -10.84 -17.75 11.38
N SER A 92 -10.34 -18.31 12.47
CA SER A 92 -10.32 -19.76 12.72
C SER A 92 -11.72 -20.34 12.92
N THR A 93 -12.66 -19.58 13.48
CA THR A 93 -14.03 -20.01 13.71
C THR A 93 -14.99 -19.65 12.58
N ALA A 94 -14.49 -19.04 11.49
CA ALA A 94 -15.30 -18.50 10.41
C ALA A 94 -16.42 -17.55 10.88
N ASP A 95 -16.19 -16.82 11.98
CA ASP A 95 -17.13 -15.83 12.51
C ASP A 95 -17.05 -14.52 11.72
N VAL A 96 -17.71 -14.52 10.56
CA VAL A 96 -17.74 -13.39 9.63
C VAL A 96 -18.36 -12.15 10.29
N SER A 97 -19.41 -12.32 11.10
CA SER A 97 -20.12 -11.20 11.73
C SER A 97 -19.22 -10.44 12.69
N SER A 98 -18.55 -11.14 13.62
CA SER A 98 -17.63 -10.52 14.58
C SER A 98 -16.36 -10.00 13.90
N GLY A 99 -15.82 -10.75 12.93
CA GLY A 99 -14.65 -10.36 12.16
C GLY A 99 -14.88 -9.07 11.37
N GLN A 100 -16.02 -8.95 10.71
CA GLN A 100 -16.39 -7.76 9.95
C GLN A 100 -16.61 -6.57 10.87
N LEU A 101 -17.28 -6.75 12.01
CA LEU A 101 -17.50 -5.69 13.00
C LEU A 101 -16.16 -5.16 13.54
N LEU A 102 -15.24 -6.05 13.94
CA LEU A 102 -13.91 -5.68 14.43
C LEU A 102 -13.12 -4.91 13.36
N TYR A 103 -13.05 -5.43 12.13
CA TYR A 103 -12.22 -4.84 11.09
C TYR A 103 -12.81 -3.52 10.56
N ASN A 104 -14.14 -3.41 10.47
CA ASN A 104 -14.81 -2.18 10.07
C ASN A 104 -14.70 -1.08 11.12
N LYS A 105 -14.67 -1.42 12.42
CA LYS A 105 -14.43 -0.44 13.49
C LYS A 105 -13.17 0.37 13.19
N TYR A 106 -12.09 -0.28 12.78
CA TYR A 106 -10.80 0.38 12.53
C TYR A 106 -10.62 0.87 11.09
N SER A 107 -11.24 0.23 10.09
CA SER A 107 -11.09 0.65 8.68
C SER A 107 -12.09 1.68 8.19
N THR A 108 -13.04 2.10 9.04
CA THR A 108 -13.95 3.21 8.72
C THR A 108 -13.21 4.54 8.87
N VAL A 109 -13.16 5.29 7.77
CA VAL A 109 -12.50 6.61 7.71
C VAL A 109 -13.51 7.69 8.13
N THR A 110 -13.16 8.46 9.16
CA THR A 110 -13.97 9.59 9.68
C THR A 110 -13.56 10.91 9.04
N ASP A 111 -14.33 11.98 9.26
CA ASP A 111 -14.04 13.31 8.72
C ASP A 111 -12.66 13.85 9.13
N ASP A 112 -12.25 13.62 10.38
CA ASP A 112 -10.89 13.98 10.85
C ASP A 112 -9.79 13.29 10.03
N HIS A 113 -10.00 12.03 9.62
CA HIS A 113 -9.06 11.31 8.77
C HIS A 113 -9.13 11.78 7.31
N LEU A 114 -10.27 12.29 6.85
CA LEU A 114 -10.37 12.91 5.53
C LEU A 114 -9.55 14.21 5.47
N MET A 115 -9.48 14.98 6.56
CA MET A 115 -8.58 16.14 6.64
C MET A 115 -7.10 15.74 6.50
N LEU A 116 -6.69 14.66 7.18
CA LEU A 116 -5.34 14.11 7.02
C LEU A 116 -5.09 13.62 5.58
N ARG A 117 -6.11 12.99 4.98
CA ARG A 117 -6.04 12.49 3.60
C ARG A 117 -5.75 13.60 2.60
N ASP A 118 -6.35 14.78 2.76
CA ASP A 118 -6.12 15.89 1.82
C ASP A 118 -4.65 16.31 1.79
N ILE A 119 -4.00 16.34 2.97
CA ILE A 119 -2.56 16.61 3.08
C ILE A 119 -1.75 15.44 2.48
N VAL A 120 -2.11 14.19 2.76
CA VAL A 120 -1.47 13.00 2.17
C VAL A 120 -1.52 13.03 0.64
N MET A 121 -2.67 13.40 0.07
CA MET A 121 -2.85 13.53 -1.37
C MET A 121 -2.01 14.67 -1.96
N ALA A 122 -1.92 15.81 -1.27
CA ALA A 122 -1.09 16.94 -1.69
C ALA A 122 0.42 16.63 -1.63
N ARG A 123 0.85 15.73 -0.73
CA ARG A 123 2.24 15.28 -0.55
C ARG A 123 2.59 14.00 -1.31
N LYS A 124 1.65 13.45 -2.09
CA LYS A 124 1.81 12.18 -2.79
C LYS A 124 2.96 12.24 -3.80
N MET A 125 3.80 11.21 -3.78
CA MET A 125 4.82 10.98 -4.81
C MET A 125 4.33 9.93 -5.82
N PRO A 126 4.61 10.09 -7.12
CA PRO A 126 4.38 9.05 -8.11
C PRO A 126 5.08 7.75 -7.73
N ARG A 127 4.44 6.60 -7.99
CA ARG A 127 5.09 5.30 -7.80
C ARG A 127 6.23 5.15 -8.79
N ARG A 128 7.35 4.60 -8.30
CA ARG A 128 8.49 4.27 -9.15
C ARG A 128 8.11 3.14 -10.11
N LEU A 129 8.63 3.25 -11.32
CA LEU A 129 8.64 2.14 -12.28
C LEU A 129 9.96 1.39 -12.13
N PHE A 130 9.94 0.10 -12.41
CA PHE A 130 11.11 -0.76 -12.35
C PHE A 130 11.42 -1.28 -13.74
N VAL A 131 12.67 -1.18 -14.14
CA VAL A 131 13.19 -1.78 -15.36
C VAL A 131 13.62 -3.21 -15.04
N GLN A 132 13.15 -4.17 -15.82
CA GLN A 132 13.45 -5.58 -15.58
C GLN A 132 14.52 -6.07 -16.55
N PRO A 133 15.51 -6.84 -16.09
CA PRO A 133 16.51 -7.42 -16.95
C PRO A 133 15.96 -8.64 -17.69
N HIS A 134 16.69 -9.07 -18.71
CA HIS A 134 16.38 -10.26 -19.51
C HIS A 134 17.46 -11.32 -19.38
N THR A 135 17.07 -12.56 -19.65
CA THR A 135 18.02 -13.66 -19.81
C THR A 135 18.04 -14.14 -21.25
N SER A 136 19.22 -14.36 -21.81
CA SER A 136 19.43 -15.00 -23.12
C SER A 136 20.44 -16.13 -22.99
N ILE A 137 20.43 -17.07 -23.95
CA ILE A 137 21.44 -18.13 -24.04
C ILE A 137 22.51 -17.67 -25.04
N ASP A 138 23.78 -17.68 -24.62
CA ASP A 138 24.93 -17.37 -25.48
C ASP A 138 25.33 -18.58 -26.33
N THR A 139 26.23 -18.36 -27.29
CA THR A 139 26.75 -19.35 -28.24
C THR A 139 27.44 -20.55 -27.59
N ASP A 140 28.01 -20.36 -26.40
CA ASP A 140 28.61 -21.43 -25.59
C ASP A 140 27.59 -22.18 -24.70
N GLY A 141 26.32 -21.81 -24.76
CA GLY A 141 25.24 -22.38 -23.96
C GLY A 141 25.08 -21.75 -22.57
N SER A 142 25.87 -20.73 -22.22
CA SER A 142 25.74 -20.02 -20.95
C SER A 142 24.53 -19.07 -20.94
N VAL A 143 24.00 -18.78 -19.74
CA VAL A 143 22.90 -17.83 -19.57
C VAL A 143 23.47 -16.44 -19.26
N VAL A 144 23.11 -15.45 -20.06
CA VAL A 144 23.55 -14.06 -19.92
C VAL A 144 22.40 -13.19 -19.42
N LEU A 145 22.69 -12.33 -18.44
CA LEU A 145 21.76 -11.31 -17.95
C LEU A 145 21.97 -10.01 -18.73
N ASN A 146 20.94 -9.58 -19.44
CA ASN A 146 20.91 -8.31 -20.18
C ASN A 146 20.19 -7.27 -19.34
N GLU A 147 20.93 -6.24 -18.92
CA GLU A 147 20.41 -5.12 -18.14
C GLU A 147 20.05 -3.94 -19.04
N PHE A 148 19.18 -3.06 -18.54
CA PHE A 148 18.71 -1.88 -19.24
C PHE A 148 18.75 -0.68 -18.27
N ASP A 149 18.90 0.52 -18.82
CA ASP A 149 19.00 1.73 -18.01
C ASP A 149 17.74 1.99 -17.18
N SER A 150 17.91 2.60 -16.00
CA SER A 150 16.79 3.00 -15.12
C SER A 150 16.10 4.28 -15.62
N SER A 151 15.57 4.22 -16.84
CA SER A 151 14.90 5.33 -17.55
C SER A 151 13.61 4.86 -18.23
N PHE A 152 12.82 5.80 -18.75
CA PHE A 152 11.63 5.45 -19.53
C PHE A 152 12.01 4.73 -20.83
N GLU A 153 13.09 5.17 -21.47
CA GLU A 153 13.67 4.53 -22.64
C GLU A 153 14.12 3.10 -22.30
N GLY A 154 14.77 2.89 -21.16
CA GLY A 154 15.19 1.57 -20.70
C GLY A 154 14.02 0.61 -20.44
N ILE A 155 12.88 1.12 -19.93
CA ILE A 155 11.64 0.34 -19.87
C ILE A 155 11.24 -0.11 -21.28
N ILE A 156 11.12 0.81 -22.22
CA ILE A 156 10.68 0.50 -23.59
C ILE A 156 11.63 -0.51 -24.25
N SER A 157 12.94 -0.27 -24.17
CA SER A 157 13.96 -1.17 -24.71
C SER A 157 13.89 -2.56 -24.08
N SER A 158 13.65 -2.64 -22.76
CA SER A 158 13.42 -3.92 -22.11
C SER A 158 12.19 -4.63 -22.66
N PHE A 159 11.06 -3.97 -22.94
CA PHE A 159 9.91 -4.69 -23.51
C PHE A 159 10.14 -5.13 -24.97
N LEU A 160 10.76 -4.28 -25.79
CA LEU A 160 11.09 -4.61 -27.19
C LEU A 160 12.05 -5.81 -27.29
N ALA A 161 13.04 -5.88 -26.41
CA ALA A 161 13.97 -7.01 -26.37
C ALA A 161 13.29 -8.32 -25.90
N ARG A 162 12.10 -8.25 -25.27
CA ARG A 162 11.43 -9.40 -24.64
C ARG A 162 10.51 -10.07 -25.65
N TYR A 163 9.81 -9.23 -26.39
CA TYR A 163 8.83 -9.59 -27.39
C TYR A 163 9.20 -8.89 -28.70
N PRO A 164 10.24 -9.36 -29.40
CA PRO A 164 10.74 -8.68 -30.61
C PRO A 164 9.77 -8.76 -31.78
N ASN A 165 8.80 -9.67 -31.72
CA ASN A 165 7.83 -9.93 -32.78
C ASN A 165 6.42 -9.58 -32.34
N TYR A 166 5.59 -9.24 -33.32
CA TYR A 166 4.15 -9.05 -33.12
C TYR A 166 3.47 -10.38 -32.80
N ASP A 167 2.66 -10.40 -31.73
CA ASP A 167 1.91 -11.57 -31.29
C ASP A 167 0.44 -11.50 -31.75
N THR A 168 0.15 -12.16 -32.87
CA THR A 168 -1.20 -12.22 -33.46
C THR A 168 -2.19 -13.01 -32.61
N GLU A 169 -1.71 -13.94 -31.77
CA GLU A 169 -2.59 -14.75 -30.90
C GLU A 169 -3.13 -13.88 -29.77
N LEU A 170 -2.27 -13.09 -29.12
CA LEU A 170 -2.67 -12.15 -28.09
C LEU A 170 -3.68 -11.11 -28.60
N GLU A 171 -3.48 -10.59 -29.82
CA GLU A 171 -4.42 -9.68 -30.46
C GLU A 171 -5.78 -10.34 -30.70
N SER A 172 -5.79 -11.56 -31.24
CA SER A 172 -7.02 -12.32 -31.51
C SER A 172 -7.83 -12.56 -30.23
N LEU A 173 -7.17 -12.95 -29.13
CA LEU A 173 -7.80 -13.10 -27.82
C LEU A 173 -8.46 -11.80 -27.36
N TRP A 174 -7.73 -10.68 -27.44
CA TRP A 174 -8.28 -9.37 -27.09
C TRP A 174 -9.50 -9.00 -27.93
N ARG A 175 -9.46 -9.23 -29.25
CA ARG A 175 -10.58 -8.95 -30.17
C ARG A 175 -11.82 -9.78 -29.85
N ASN A 176 -11.64 -11.06 -29.55
CA ASN A 176 -12.75 -11.96 -29.23
C ASN A 176 -13.47 -11.52 -27.95
N ASP A 177 -12.75 -11.01 -26.95
CA ASP A 177 -13.36 -10.58 -25.69
C ASP A 177 -14.01 -9.19 -25.76
N GLN A 178 -13.77 -8.39 -26.82
CA GLN A 178 -14.22 -6.99 -26.88
C GLN A 178 -15.72 -6.81 -26.60
N HIS A 179 -16.55 -7.77 -26.97
CA HIS A 179 -18.00 -7.71 -26.79
C HIS A 179 -18.45 -7.69 -25.31
N PHE A 180 -17.60 -8.09 -24.37
CA PHE A 180 -17.91 -8.02 -22.93
C PHE A 180 -17.85 -6.61 -22.35
N TRP A 181 -17.15 -5.68 -23.01
CA TRP A 181 -17.04 -4.31 -22.57
C TRP A 181 -17.89 -3.41 -23.47
N LYS A 182 -18.88 -2.73 -22.89
CA LYS A 182 -19.58 -1.66 -23.61
C LYS A 182 -18.56 -0.60 -24.00
N GLN A 183 -18.37 -0.37 -25.31
CA GLN A 183 -17.75 0.86 -25.78
C GLN A 183 -18.63 2.01 -25.27
N LYS A 184 -18.07 2.84 -24.41
CA LYS A 184 -18.72 4.07 -23.94
C LYS A 184 -18.66 5.13 -25.02
#